data_AF-A0A7X3GNN5-F1
#
_entry.id   AF-A0A7X3GNN5-F1
#
_cell.length_a   1.000
_cell.length_b   1.000
_cell.length_c   1.000
_cell.angle_alpha   90.00
_cell.angle_beta   90.00
_cell.angle_gamma   90.00
#
_symmetry.space_group_name_H-M   'P 1'
#
loop_
_entity.id
_entity.type
_entity.pdbx_description
1 polymer ?
#
loop_
_entity_poly.entity_id
_entity_poly.type
_entity_poly.pdbx_seq_one_letter_code
_entity_poly.pdbx_strand_id
1 'polypeptide(L)'
;MLIICVAAIAILSAGCSSHPSSEEAGVQQPSTAPIMNNTEEYEGVILSDSDMSEWTPSEDDIAQFEKGFREYLVSQSKEAEGLEATSHSAENFTYILDHFNAYKRQYVGVIESGEKVVYCNLLIDDNNNSDWKNDLVLVMDGGPRYFSIRFYVKKERYFDLMIHGYA
;
A
#
# COMPACT_ATOMS: atom_id res chain seq x y z
N MET A 1 32.48 57.29 -17.95
CA MET A 1 32.30 55.90 -17.50
C MET A 1 30.89 55.49 -17.92
N LEU A 2 30.81 54.44 -18.76
CA LEU A 2 29.62 53.81 -19.39
C LEU A 2 28.75 54.72 -20.30
N ILE A 3 28.92 54.74 -21.64
CA ILE A 3 28.54 53.73 -22.67
C ILE A 3 27.00 53.67 -22.80
N ILE A 4 26.38 54.38 -23.78
CA ILE A 4 26.13 53.94 -25.19
C ILE A 4 25.11 52.79 -25.18
N CYS A 5 24.03 52.72 -25.97
CA CYS A 5 23.49 53.46 -27.09
C CYS A 5 22.14 52.80 -27.45
N VAL A 6 21.29 53.51 -28.22
CA VAL A 6 20.61 53.06 -29.47
C VAL A 6 19.89 51.70 -29.40
N ALA A 7 18.60 51.53 -29.72
CA ALA A 7 17.88 51.89 -30.94
C ALA A 7 16.40 51.48 -30.70
N ALA A 8 15.39 52.23 -31.09
CA ALA A 8 14.87 52.38 -32.45
C ALA A 8 13.86 51.27 -32.85
N ILE A 9 12.67 51.74 -33.28
CA ILE A 9 11.86 51.20 -34.40
C ILE A 9 11.15 49.86 -34.14
N ALA A 10 9.99 49.53 -34.71
CA ALA A 10 8.80 50.19 -35.24
C ALA A 10 7.92 49.00 -35.72
N ILE A 11 6.63 49.05 -35.45
CA ILE A 11 5.48 48.65 -36.30
C ILE A 11 5.53 47.25 -37.00
N LEU A 12 4.52 46.38 -36.80
CA LEU A 12 3.50 45.98 -37.81
C LEU A 12 2.70 44.70 -37.49
N SER A 13 1.44 44.78 -37.93
CA SER A 13 0.56 43.74 -38.51
C SER A 13 0.03 42.57 -37.68
N ALA A 14 -1.31 42.60 -37.54
CA ALA A 14 -2.28 41.62 -38.05
C ALA A 14 -1.92 40.12 -38.04
N GLY A 15 -2.84 39.33 -37.48
CA GLY A 15 -2.93 37.91 -37.75
C GLY A 15 -3.90 37.19 -36.82
N CYS A 16 -5.19 37.21 -37.14
CA CYS A 16 -6.09 36.15 -36.69
C CYS A 16 -5.59 34.83 -37.28
N SER A 17 -5.13 33.92 -36.44
CA SER A 17 -4.92 32.53 -36.83
C SER A 17 -5.65 31.65 -35.84
N SER A 18 -6.78 31.11 -36.29
CA SER A 18 -7.51 30.02 -35.66
C SER A 18 -6.57 28.83 -35.47
N HIS A 19 -6.20 28.57 -34.22
CA HIS A 19 -5.51 27.33 -33.85
C HIS A 19 -6.46 26.15 -34.03
N PRO A 20 -6.05 25.09 -34.73
CA PRO A 20 -6.81 23.84 -34.77
C PRO A 20 -6.77 23.18 -33.40
N SER A 21 -7.95 22.77 -32.92
CA SER A 21 -8.14 21.88 -31.78
C SER A 21 -7.37 20.60 -32.05
N SER A 22 -6.22 20.43 -31.41
CA SER A 22 -5.56 19.13 -31.29
C SER A 22 -6.44 18.26 -30.40
N GLU A 23 -6.97 17.17 -30.97
CA GLU A 23 -7.47 16.02 -30.23
C GLU A 23 -6.37 15.56 -29.26
N GLU A 24 -6.51 15.85 -27.97
CA GLU A 24 -5.77 15.12 -26.96
C GLU A 24 -6.30 13.68 -26.96
N ALA A 25 -5.44 12.75 -27.38
CA ALA A 25 -5.62 11.34 -27.15
C ALA A 25 -5.85 11.14 -25.65
N GLY A 26 -7.06 10.73 -25.27
CA GLY A 26 -7.44 10.48 -23.89
C GLY A 26 -6.49 9.46 -23.27
N VAL A 27 -5.58 9.93 -22.42
CA VAL A 27 -4.90 9.09 -21.46
C VAL A 27 -6.00 8.57 -20.53
N GLN A 28 -6.37 7.31 -20.67
CA GLN A 28 -7.23 6.65 -19.69
C GLN A 28 -6.54 6.77 -18.33
N GLN A 29 -7.09 7.60 -17.44
CA GLN A 29 -6.65 7.62 -16.05
C GLN A 29 -6.83 6.20 -15.50
N PRO A 30 -5.82 5.65 -14.79
CA PRO A 30 -5.95 4.33 -14.18
C PRO A 30 -7.16 4.32 -13.26
N SER A 31 -7.99 3.30 -13.41
CA SER A 31 -9.17 3.07 -12.58
C SER A 31 -8.75 3.03 -11.11
N THR A 32 -9.35 3.87 -10.27
CA THR A 32 -9.17 3.87 -8.81
C THR A 32 -9.95 2.77 -8.11
N ALA A 33 -10.69 1.95 -8.85
CA ALA A 33 -11.48 0.86 -8.28
C ALA A 33 -10.57 -0.20 -7.64
N PRO A 34 -10.93 -0.75 -6.47
CA PRO A 34 -10.21 -1.84 -5.82
C PRO A 34 -10.11 -3.09 -6.70
N ILE A 35 -8.96 -3.77 -6.68
CA ILE A 35 -8.77 -5.05 -7.36
C ILE A 35 -8.96 -6.17 -6.33
N MET A 36 -9.96 -7.00 -6.53
CA MET A 36 -10.22 -8.16 -5.66
C MET A 36 -9.14 -9.23 -5.87
N ASN A 37 -8.56 -9.71 -4.78
CA ASN A 37 -7.58 -10.80 -4.75
C ASN A 37 -8.04 -11.89 -3.77
N ASN A 38 -9.08 -12.62 -4.16
CA ASN A 38 -9.66 -13.67 -3.34
C ASN A 38 -9.09 -15.03 -3.73
N THR A 39 -8.74 -15.82 -2.72
CA THR A 39 -8.31 -17.22 -2.89
C THR A 39 -9.22 -18.13 -2.06
N GLU A 40 -9.02 -19.45 -2.16
CA GLU A 40 -9.68 -20.39 -1.22
C GLU A 40 -9.16 -20.21 0.23
N GLU A 41 -8.01 -19.55 0.40
CA GLU A 41 -7.33 -19.41 1.69
C GLU A 41 -7.66 -18.09 2.40
N TYR A 42 -8.01 -17.03 1.65
CA TYR A 42 -8.34 -15.72 2.22
C TYR A 42 -9.10 -14.78 1.26
N GLU A 43 -9.68 -13.74 1.85
CA GLU A 43 -10.29 -12.62 1.13
C GLU A 43 -9.33 -11.41 1.13
N GLY A 44 -9.05 -10.85 -0.05
CA GLY A 44 -8.03 -9.82 -0.21
C GLY A 44 -8.43 -8.75 -1.22
N VAL A 45 -7.86 -7.56 -1.06
CA VAL A 45 -8.07 -6.44 -1.98
C VAL A 45 -6.79 -5.62 -2.15
N ILE A 46 -6.48 -5.25 -3.39
CA ILE A 46 -5.44 -4.28 -3.72
C ILE A 46 -6.11 -2.91 -3.82
N LEU A 47 -5.70 -1.99 -2.97
CA LEU A 47 -6.24 -0.63 -2.90
C LEU A 47 -5.28 0.36 -3.56
N SER A 48 -5.87 1.36 -4.22
CA SER A 48 -5.18 2.56 -4.67
C SER A 48 -5.63 3.73 -3.79
N ASP A 49 -5.18 3.72 -2.53
CA ASP A 49 -5.43 4.78 -1.57
C ASP A 49 -4.67 6.05 -2.00
N SER A 50 -5.34 7.20 -2.15
CA SER A 50 -4.69 8.40 -2.69
C SER A 50 -3.62 9.00 -1.76
N ASP A 51 -3.69 8.72 -0.47
CA ASP A 51 -2.80 9.30 0.54
C ASP A 51 -1.58 8.41 0.80
N MET A 52 -1.71 7.09 0.56
CA MET A 52 -0.63 6.12 0.77
C MET A 52 -0.09 5.49 -0.52
N SER A 53 -0.90 5.30 -1.55
CA SER A 53 -0.50 4.55 -2.73
C SER A 53 0.32 5.39 -3.70
N GLU A 54 1.57 4.97 -3.90
CA GLU A 54 2.49 5.57 -4.88
C GLU A 54 2.67 4.66 -6.11
N TRP A 55 2.26 3.39 -5.99
CA TRP A 55 2.21 2.43 -7.09
C TRP A 55 1.17 1.33 -6.79
N THR A 56 0.74 0.59 -7.81
CA THR A 56 -0.22 -0.52 -7.65
C THR A 56 0.51 -1.86 -7.75
N PRO A 57 0.49 -2.70 -6.70
CA PRO A 57 0.96 -4.08 -6.76
C PRO A 57 0.24 -4.89 -7.83
N SER A 58 0.98 -5.72 -8.55
CA SER A 58 0.42 -6.75 -9.41
C SER A 58 0.06 -8.00 -8.61
N GLU A 59 -0.75 -8.89 -9.18
CA GLU A 59 -1.04 -10.19 -8.58
C GLU A 59 0.24 -11.01 -8.32
N ASP A 60 1.27 -10.89 -9.19
CA ASP A 60 2.56 -11.55 -8.99
C ASP A 60 3.31 -10.99 -7.77
N ASP A 61 3.27 -9.67 -7.56
CA ASP A 61 3.86 -9.03 -6.36
C ASP A 61 3.16 -9.54 -5.09
N ILE A 62 1.84 -9.71 -5.14
CA ILE A 62 1.07 -10.24 -4.00
C ILE A 62 1.30 -11.74 -3.80
N ALA A 63 1.40 -12.53 -4.87
CA ALA A 63 1.74 -13.94 -4.79
C ALA A 63 3.14 -14.14 -4.17
N GLN A 64 4.10 -13.28 -4.53
CA GLN A 64 5.43 -13.27 -3.93
C GLN A 64 5.37 -12.91 -2.43
N PHE A 65 4.53 -11.94 -2.05
CA PHE A 65 4.26 -11.62 -0.65
C PHE A 65 3.62 -12.80 0.09
N GLU A 66 2.60 -13.48 -0.42
CA GLU A 66 1.91 -14.53 0.34
C GLU A 66 2.77 -15.80 0.48
N LYS A 67 3.62 -16.11 -0.51
CA LYS A 67 4.39 -17.35 -0.59
C LYS A 67 5.22 -17.67 0.66
N GLY A 68 5.73 -16.67 1.37
CA GLY A 68 6.58 -16.85 2.56
C GLY A 68 6.01 -16.23 3.83
N PHE A 69 4.78 -15.71 3.78
CA PHE A 69 4.27 -14.83 4.83
C PHE A 69 3.96 -15.63 6.10
N ARG A 70 3.36 -16.81 5.95
CA ARG A 70 3.05 -17.67 7.09
C ARG A 70 4.32 -18.17 7.76
N GLU A 71 5.34 -18.57 6.99
CA GLU A 71 6.64 -18.98 7.52
C GLU A 71 7.33 -17.84 8.27
N TYR A 72 7.25 -16.61 7.74
CA TYR A 72 7.74 -15.43 8.44
C TYR A 72 7.06 -15.25 9.80
N LEU A 73 5.72 -15.31 9.88
CA LEU A 73 5.01 -15.21 11.17
C LEU A 73 5.39 -16.33 12.15
N VAL A 74 5.57 -17.56 11.67
CA VAL A 74 6.06 -18.67 12.51
C VAL A 74 7.47 -18.39 13.04
N SER A 75 8.34 -17.77 12.24
CA SER A 75 9.68 -17.39 12.71
C SER A 75 9.62 -16.33 13.81
N GLN A 76 8.76 -15.32 13.65
CA GLN A 76 8.58 -14.25 14.64
C GLN A 76 7.97 -14.79 15.95
N SER A 77 7.04 -15.74 15.87
CA SER A 77 6.49 -16.44 17.04
C SER A 77 7.58 -17.13 17.88
N LYS A 78 8.50 -17.84 17.21
CA LYS A 78 9.61 -18.53 17.90
C LYS A 78 10.59 -17.57 18.56
N GLU A 79 10.86 -16.44 17.91
CA GLU A 79 11.67 -15.37 18.49
C GLU A 79 11.00 -14.79 19.74
N ALA A 80 9.68 -14.57 19.71
CA ALA A 80 8.92 -14.07 20.86
C ALA A 80 8.91 -15.06 22.05
N GLU A 81 8.74 -16.36 21.79
CA GLU A 81 8.79 -17.41 22.81
C GLU A 81 10.16 -17.51 23.50
N GLY A 82 11.25 -17.33 22.73
CA GLY A 82 12.62 -17.34 23.25
C GLY A 82 12.94 -16.15 24.15
N LEU A 83 12.15 -15.08 24.08
CA LEU A 83 12.31 -13.89 24.92
C LEU A 83 11.56 -14.04 26.25
N GLU A 84 10.28 -14.45 26.24
CA GLU A 84 9.52 -14.99 27.38
C GLU A 84 8.21 -15.64 26.88
N ALA A 85 8.05 -16.96 27.09
CA ALA A 85 6.92 -17.75 26.60
C ALA A 85 5.53 -17.35 27.15
N THR A 86 5.47 -16.53 28.21
CA THR A 86 4.23 -16.00 28.79
C THR A 86 4.00 -14.53 28.47
N SER A 87 4.74 -13.97 27.51
CA SER A 87 4.54 -12.58 27.09
C SER A 87 3.29 -12.43 26.22
N HIS A 88 2.65 -11.26 26.28
CA HIS A 88 1.51 -10.91 25.41
C HIS A 88 1.86 -11.07 23.92
N SER A 89 3.16 -10.98 23.57
CA SER A 89 3.65 -11.21 22.21
C SER A 89 3.43 -12.66 21.76
N ALA A 90 3.79 -13.64 22.59
CA ALA A 90 3.61 -15.06 22.28
C ALA A 90 2.12 -15.43 22.13
N GLU A 91 1.26 -14.89 23.00
CA GLU A 91 -0.19 -15.07 22.90
C GLU A 91 -0.76 -14.46 21.61
N ASN A 92 -0.31 -13.25 21.23
CA ASN A 92 -0.73 -12.61 19.98
C ASN A 92 -0.32 -13.43 18.75
N PHE A 93 0.92 -13.94 18.70
CA PHE A 93 1.36 -14.77 17.58
C PHE A 93 0.60 -16.09 17.49
N THR A 94 0.31 -16.71 18.63
CA THR A 94 -0.53 -17.92 18.67
C THR A 94 -1.90 -17.64 18.05
N TYR A 95 -2.56 -16.55 18.49
CA TYR A 95 -3.85 -16.15 17.93
C TYR A 95 -3.78 -15.88 16.42
N ILE A 96 -2.77 -15.13 15.97
CA ILE A 96 -2.59 -14.79 14.55
C ILE A 96 -2.42 -16.07 13.71
N LEU A 97 -1.58 -17.00 14.14
CA LEU A 97 -1.31 -18.24 13.40
C LEU A 97 -2.52 -19.18 13.36
N ASP A 98 -3.29 -19.26 14.44
CA ASP A 98 -4.51 -20.05 14.53
C ASP A 98 -5.65 -19.50 13.65
N HIS A 99 -5.67 -18.19 13.44
CA HIS A 99 -6.71 -17.49 12.66
C HIS A 99 -6.20 -16.97 11.32
N PHE A 100 -5.03 -17.42 10.84
CA PHE A 100 -4.34 -16.84 9.69
C PHE A 100 -5.22 -16.70 8.42
N ASN A 101 -6.05 -17.71 8.15
CA ASN A 101 -6.95 -17.73 7.00
C ASN A 101 -8.22 -16.88 7.19
N ALA A 102 -8.53 -16.47 8.42
CA ALA A 102 -9.68 -15.62 8.71
C ALA A 102 -9.40 -14.12 8.51
N TYR A 103 -8.13 -13.71 8.35
CA TYR A 103 -7.78 -12.33 8.09
C TYR A 103 -8.14 -11.92 6.67
N LYS A 104 -8.93 -10.85 6.57
CA LYS A 104 -9.05 -10.04 5.37
C LYS A 104 -7.77 -9.24 5.18
N ARG A 105 -7.35 -9.06 3.93
CA ARG A 105 -6.08 -8.40 3.59
C ARG A 105 -6.30 -7.19 2.70
N GLN A 106 -5.71 -6.06 3.06
CA GLN A 106 -5.64 -4.87 2.20
C GLN A 106 -4.18 -4.64 1.79
N TYR A 107 -3.91 -4.67 0.49
CA TYR A 107 -2.58 -4.41 -0.05
C TYR A 107 -2.51 -3.03 -0.66
N VAL A 108 -1.47 -2.27 -0.31
CA VAL A 108 -1.18 -0.95 -0.87
C VAL A 108 0.26 -0.93 -1.33
N GLY A 109 0.52 -0.41 -2.53
CA GLY A 109 1.88 -0.19 -3.00
C GLY A 109 2.40 1.17 -2.58
N VAL A 110 3.46 1.18 -1.78
CA VAL A 110 4.16 2.38 -1.31
C VAL A 110 5.60 2.40 -1.84
N ILE A 111 6.21 3.59 -1.97
CA ILE A 111 7.63 3.72 -2.35
C ILE A 111 8.44 4.18 -1.13
N GLU A 112 9.20 3.26 -0.53
CA GLU A 112 10.10 3.61 0.57
C GLU A 112 11.53 3.71 0.07
N SER A 113 12.14 4.90 0.20
CA SER A 113 13.53 5.15 -0.21
C SER A 113 13.82 4.75 -1.67
N GLY A 114 12.84 4.90 -2.55
CA GLY A 114 12.95 4.54 -3.97
C GLY A 114 12.71 3.05 -4.28
N GLU A 115 12.31 2.23 -3.30
CA GLU A 115 12.00 0.83 -3.49
C GLU A 115 10.49 0.56 -3.40
N LYS A 116 10.00 -0.35 -4.26
CA LYS A 116 8.64 -0.84 -4.21
C LYS A 116 8.43 -1.70 -2.96
N VAL A 117 7.50 -1.26 -2.13
CA VAL A 117 7.06 -1.96 -0.92
C VAL A 117 5.57 -2.25 -1.03
N VAL A 118 5.19 -3.47 -0.66
CA VAL A 118 3.79 -3.81 -0.38
C VAL A 118 3.57 -3.57 1.11
N TYR A 119 2.68 -2.64 1.44
CA TYR A 119 2.09 -2.51 2.76
C TYR A 119 0.84 -3.40 2.80
N CYS A 120 0.78 -4.30 3.77
CA CYS A 120 -0.37 -5.19 3.97
C CYS A 120 -0.98 -4.93 5.34
N ASN A 121 -2.26 -4.59 5.34
CA ASN A 121 -3.07 -4.50 6.54
C ASN A 121 -3.93 -5.76 6.67
N LEU A 122 -3.94 -6.37 7.85
CA LEU A 122 -4.63 -7.61 8.14
C LEU A 122 -5.65 -7.37 9.25
N LEU A 123 -6.91 -7.71 8.97
CA LEU A 123 -8.01 -7.50 9.88
C LEU A 123 -8.99 -8.67 9.92
N ILE A 124 -9.48 -9.00 11.12
CA ILE A 124 -10.67 -9.84 11.28
C ILE A 124 -11.87 -8.92 11.53
N ASP A 125 -12.64 -8.68 10.47
CA ASP A 125 -13.85 -7.85 10.51
C ASP A 125 -14.90 -8.43 11.46
N ASP A 126 -15.33 -7.63 12.44
CA ASP A 126 -16.35 -7.94 13.43
C ASP A 126 -17.71 -7.26 13.17
N ASN A 127 -17.97 -6.87 11.91
CA ASN A 127 -19.19 -6.25 11.37
C ASN A 127 -19.25 -4.72 11.43
N ASN A 128 -18.19 -4.03 11.86
CA ASN A 128 -18.16 -2.56 11.91
C ASN A 128 -17.40 -1.89 10.74
N ASN A 129 -16.75 -2.65 9.87
CA ASN A 129 -15.98 -2.10 8.74
C ASN A 129 -16.57 -2.52 7.38
N SER A 130 -17.80 -2.06 7.09
CA SER A 130 -18.51 -2.37 5.84
C SER A 130 -17.73 -1.99 4.57
N ASP A 131 -16.82 -1.02 4.67
CA ASP A 131 -16.12 -0.43 3.53
C ASP A 131 -14.63 -0.81 3.44
N TRP A 132 -14.19 -1.86 4.15
CA TRP A 132 -12.79 -2.33 4.12
C TRP A 132 -12.28 -2.70 2.71
N LYS A 133 -13.18 -2.92 1.74
CA LYS A 133 -12.78 -3.16 0.34
C LYS A 133 -12.48 -1.90 -0.43
N ASN A 134 -12.93 -0.75 0.06
CA ASN A 134 -12.85 0.53 -0.65
C ASN A 134 -11.83 1.46 0.01
N ASP A 135 -11.76 1.46 1.34
CA ASP A 135 -10.93 2.37 2.12
C ASP A 135 -9.95 1.61 3.02
N LEU A 136 -8.73 2.14 3.14
CA LEU A 136 -7.73 1.56 4.04
C LEU A 136 -8.20 1.64 5.49
N VAL A 137 -8.22 0.50 6.18
CA VAL A 137 -8.69 0.42 7.57
C VAL A 137 -7.56 0.81 8.52
N LEU A 138 -7.68 1.97 9.17
CA LEU A 138 -6.74 2.41 10.19
C LEU A 138 -7.28 2.08 11.58
N VAL A 139 -6.58 1.20 12.30
CA VAL A 139 -6.94 0.81 13.67
C VAL A 139 -5.74 1.14 14.57
N MET A 140 -5.98 1.78 15.71
CA MET A 140 -4.93 2.09 16.68
C MET A 140 -4.80 1.00 17.74
N ASP A 141 -5.95 0.48 18.18
CA ASP A 141 -6.06 -0.58 19.19
C ASP A 141 -7.03 -1.65 18.70
N GLY A 142 -6.63 -2.91 18.82
CA GLY A 142 -7.37 -4.05 18.29
C GLY A 142 -6.73 -5.41 18.58
N GLY A 143 -5.58 -5.42 19.23
CA GLY A 143 -4.84 -6.64 19.56
C GLY A 143 -4.48 -7.43 18.29
N PRO A 144 -4.38 -8.77 18.40
CA PRO A 144 -3.92 -9.61 17.30
C PRO A 144 -4.92 -9.66 16.14
N ARG A 145 -6.17 -9.21 16.32
CA ARG A 145 -7.18 -9.13 15.26
C ARG A 145 -6.86 -8.08 14.20
N TYR A 146 -5.94 -7.16 14.49
CA TYR A 146 -5.54 -6.07 13.61
C TYR A 146 -4.02 -5.91 13.65
N PHE A 147 -3.36 -6.12 12.52
CA PHE A 147 -1.92 -5.91 12.42
C PHE A 147 -1.53 -5.54 10.99
N SER A 148 -0.35 -4.94 10.87
CA SER A 148 0.19 -4.57 9.56
C SER A 148 1.63 -5.04 9.40
N ILE A 149 2.05 -5.16 8.14
CA ILE A 149 3.39 -5.62 7.76
C ILE A 149 3.79 -5.00 6.43
N ARG A 150 5.10 -4.85 6.23
CA ARG A 150 5.68 -4.38 4.97
C ARG A 150 6.56 -5.42 4.31
N PHE A 151 6.65 -5.36 2.99
CA PHE A 151 7.44 -6.28 2.20
C PHE A 151 8.14 -5.58 1.04
N TYR A 152 9.47 -5.67 0.99
CA TYR A 152 10.25 -5.22 -0.16
C TYR A 152 10.13 -6.24 -1.29
N VAL A 153 9.51 -5.86 -2.40
CA VAL A 153 9.27 -6.75 -3.56
C VAL A 153 10.58 -7.30 -4.12
N LYS A 154 11.52 -6.42 -4.47
CA LYS A 154 12.80 -6.82 -5.09
C LYS A 154 13.72 -7.62 -4.16
N LYS A 155 13.63 -7.37 -2.85
CA LYS A 155 14.50 -7.99 -1.85
C LYS A 155 13.88 -9.25 -1.25
N GLU A 156 12.61 -9.53 -1.56
CA GLU A 156 11.83 -10.62 -0.99
C GLU A 156 11.89 -10.66 0.55
N ARG A 157 11.68 -9.50 1.18
CA ARG A 157 11.92 -9.35 2.62
C ARG A 157 10.78 -8.64 3.33
N TYR A 158 10.21 -9.33 4.33
CA TYR A 158 9.27 -8.76 5.29
C TYR A 158 9.98 -7.89 6.33
N PHE A 159 9.31 -6.85 6.78
CA PHE A 159 9.78 -5.95 7.83
C PHE A 159 8.62 -5.16 8.43
N ASP A 160 8.91 -4.48 9.55
CA ASP A 160 7.98 -3.55 10.20
C ASP A 160 6.62 -4.20 10.53
N LEU A 161 6.67 -5.44 11.06
CA LEU A 161 5.49 -6.11 11.59
C LEU A 161 5.00 -5.34 12.83
N MET A 162 3.78 -4.83 12.77
CA MET A 162 3.14 -4.11 13.86
C MET A 162 1.82 -4.76 14.23
N ILE A 163 1.79 -5.44 15.39
CA ILE A 163 0.56 -5.94 16.00
C ILE A 163 -0.01 -4.84 16.88
N HIS A 164 -1.27 -4.45 16.65
CA HIS A 164 -1.86 -3.32 17.34
C HIS A 164 -2.08 -3.61 18.83
N GLY A 165 -2.08 -2.57 19.66
CA GLY A 165 -2.26 -2.67 21.10
C GLY A 165 -3.67 -3.08 21.50
N TYR A 166 -3.87 -3.33 22.79
CA TYR A 166 -5.21 -3.39 23.38
C TYR A 166 -5.50 -2.05 24.07
N ALA A 167 -6.71 -1.51 23.88
CA ALA A 167 -7.21 -0.35 24.63
C ALA A 167 -7.81 -0.76 25.98
#